data_AF-A0AAV6BV78-F1
#
_entry.id   AF-A0AAV6BV78-F1
#
_cell.length_a   1.000
_cell.length_b   1.000
_cell.length_c   1.000
_cell.angle_alpha   90.00
_cell.angle_beta   90.00
_cell.angle_gamma   90.00
#
_symmetry.space_group_name_H-M   'P 1'
#
loop_
_entity.id
_entity.type
_entity.pdbx_description
1 polymer ?
#
loop_
_entity_poly.entity_id
_entity_poly.type
_entity_poly.pdbx_seq_one_letter_code
_entity_poly.pdbx_strand_id
1 'polypeptide(L)' 'MSHCTCGCGHGTTVTLASPRITAETTVEDAKRRPGALEVLQRFGINHCCGAHLSLREAAAAAGASLEDVMHDLAATGDRA' A
#
# COMPACT_ATOMS: atom_id res chain seq x y z
N MET A 1 38.61 -7.30 5.82
CA MET A 1 37.87 -6.02 5.83
C MET A 1 36.49 -6.28 5.25
N SER A 2 35.51 -5.75 5.96
CA SER A 2 34.10 -6.13 5.98
C SER A 2 33.35 -5.65 4.74
N HIS A 3 32.74 -6.57 3.98
CA HIS A 3 31.63 -6.23 3.08
C HIS A 3 30.53 -7.26 3.31
N CYS A 4 29.49 -6.83 4.04
CA CYS A 4 28.30 -7.59 4.32
C CYS A 4 27.61 -7.97 3.01
N THR A 5 27.69 -9.26 2.64
CA THR A 5 26.83 -9.90 1.64
C THR A 5 25.42 -10.08 2.25
N CYS A 6 24.74 -8.98 2.55
CA CYS A 6 23.31 -9.04 2.83
C CYS A 6 22.64 -9.30 1.48
N GLY A 7 22.21 -10.55 1.28
CA GLY A 7 21.44 -10.98 0.13
C GLY A 7 20.05 -10.35 0.10
N CYS A 8 19.98 -9.03 -0.09
CA CYS A 8 18.78 -8.33 -0.50
C CYS A 8 18.60 -8.66 -1.98
N GLY A 9 17.73 -9.64 -2.25
CA GLY A 9 17.52 -10.23 -3.56
C GLY A 9 17.09 -9.22 -4.62
N HIS A 10 18.05 -8.73 -5.41
CA HIS A 10 17.79 -8.18 -6.73
C HIS A 10 17.49 -9.34 -7.69
N GLY A 11 16.33 -9.95 -7.49
CA GLY A 11 15.76 -10.97 -8.36
C GLY A 11 15.21 -10.32 -9.61
N THR A 12 15.99 -10.39 -10.68
CA THR A 12 15.60 -10.15 -12.07
C THR A 12 14.22 -10.74 -12.40
N THR A 13 13.37 -9.91 -13.01
CA THR A 13 12.12 -10.28 -13.69
C THR A 13 11.09 -11.04 -12.85
N VAL A 14 10.55 -10.35 -11.87
CA VAL A 14 9.27 -10.70 -11.27
C VAL A 14 8.21 -9.83 -11.92
N THR A 15 7.66 -10.26 -13.07
CA THR A 15 6.31 -9.85 -13.49
C THR A 15 5.31 -10.61 -12.62
N LEU A 16 5.39 -10.46 -11.30
CA LEU A 16 4.24 -10.72 -10.44
C LEU A 16 3.44 -9.45 -10.53
N ALA A 17 2.24 -9.57 -11.10
CA ALA A 17 1.26 -8.51 -11.09
C ALA A 17 1.14 -7.97 -9.66
N SER A 18 1.82 -6.85 -9.37
CA SER A 18 1.56 -6.05 -8.18
C SER A 18 0.05 -5.93 -8.13
N PRO A 19 -0.63 -6.48 -7.09
CA PRO A 19 -2.08 -6.63 -7.09
C PRO A 19 -2.62 -5.22 -7.29
N ARG A 20 -3.09 -4.90 -8.50
CA ARG A 20 -3.28 -3.49 -8.89
C ARG A 20 -4.26 -2.93 -7.88
N ILE A 21 -3.79 -2.03 -7.01
CA ILE A 21 -4.67 -1.41 -6.04
C ILE A 21 -5.63 -0.58 -6.87
N THR A 22 -6.90 -0.93 -6.79
CA THR A 22 -7.98 -0.23 -7.47
C THR A 22 -8.80 0.53 -6.43
N ALA A 23 -9.59 1.49 -6.88
CA ALA A 23 -10.52 2.22 -6.03
C ALA A 23 -11.47 1.31 -5.24
N GLU A 24 -11.80 0.14 -5.81
CA GLU A 24 -12.72 -0.85 -5.25
C GLU A 24 -12.04 -1.83 -4.29
N THR A 25 -10.71 -1.92 -4.32
CA THR A 25 -9.93 -2.72 -3.38
C THR A 25 -10.26 -2.29 -1.95
N THR A 26 -10.52 -3.27 -1.08
CA THR A 26 -10.85 -3.00 0.32
C THR A 26 -9.62 -2.55 1.10
N VAL A 27 -9.84 -1.78 2.16
CA VAL A 27 -8.76 -1.36 3.07
C VAL A 27 -8.03 -2.57 3.66
N GLU A 28 -8.75 -3.67 3.95
CA GLU A 28 -8.16 -4.92 4.43
C GLU A 28 -7.15 -5.51 3.42
N ASP A 29 -7.51 -5.56 2.14
CA ASP A 29 -6.64 -6.10 1.10
C ASP A 29 -5.44 -5.16 0.83
N ALA A 30 -5.69 -3.85 0.78
CA ALA A 30 -4.63 -2.85 0.66
C ALA A 30 -3.60 -2.94 1.80
N LYS A 31 -4.05 -3.22 3.04
CA LYS A 31 -3.19 -3.39 4.23
C LYS A 31 -2.24 -4.58 4.14
N ARG A 32 -2.51 -5.58 3.27
CA ARG A 32 -1.63 -6.74 3.09
C ARG A 32 -0.28 -6.38 2.46
N ARG A 33 -0.16 -5.18 1.88
CA ARG A 33 1.07 -4.69 1.27
C ARG A 33 2.05 -4.13 2.31
N PRO A 34 3.36 -4.36 2.12
CA PRO A 34 4.37 -3.70 2.93
C PRO A 34 4.25 -2.17 2.74
N GLY A 35 4.33 -1.41 3.83
CA GLY A 35 4.22 0.05 3.81
C GLY A 35 2.81 0.63 3.68
N ALA A 36 1.82 -0.14 3.22
CA ALA A 36 0.46 0.36 3.04
C ALA A 36 -0.21 0.80 4.35
N LEU A 37 0.06 0.11 5.46
CA LEU A 37 -0.45 0.51 6.78
C LEU A 37 0.03 1.92 7.17
N GLU A 38 1.27 2.28 6.86
CA GLU A 38 1.81 3.59 7.16
C GLU A 38 1.14 4.68 6.31
N VAL A 39 0.91 4.39 5.02
CA VAL A 39 0.16 5.28 4.13
C VAL A 39 -1.26 5.50 4.64
N LEU A 40 -1.99 4.42 4.94
CA LEU A 40 -3.37 4.51 5.43
C LEU A 40 -3.46 5.34 6.72
N GLN A 41 -2.50 5.16 7.64
CA GLN A 41 -2.43 5.95 8.88
C GLN A 41 -2.11 7.43 8.62
N ARG A 42 -1.20 7.74 7.68
CA ARG A 42 -0.87 9.13 7.30
C ARG A 42 -2.07 9.88 6.75
N PHE A 43 -2.96 9.19 6.01
CA PHE A 43 -4.20 9.76 5.50
C PHE A 43 -5.38 9.68 6.47
N GLY A 44 -5.20 9.14 7.69
CA GLY A 44 -6.28 9.02 8.67
C GLY A 44 -7.34 7.97 8.31
N ILE A 45 -7.01 7.02 7.43
CA ILE A 45 -7.94 5.98 6.98
C ILE A 45 -8.13 4.94 8.08
N ASN A 46 -9.37 4.82 8.56
CA ASN A 46 -9.77 3.90 9.63
C ASN A 46 -9.78 2.44 9.16
N HIS A 47 -8.64 1.76 9.32
CA HIS A 47 -8.46 0.34 8.95
C HIS A 47 -9.01 -0.65 9.99
N CYS A 48 -9.47 -0.19 11.17
CA CYS A 48 -10.06 -1.04 12.21
C CYS A 48 -11.57 -1.23 12.03
N CYS A 49 -12.31 -0.15 11.77
CA CYS A 49 -13.77 -0.19 11.59
C CYS A 49 -14.19 -0.22 10.12
N GLY A 50 -13.31 0.25 9.21
CA GLY A 50 -13.57 0.35 7.78
C GLY A 50 -12.79 -0.66 6.94
N ALA A 51 -12.31 -1.77 7.53
CA ALA A 51 -11.51 -2.76 6.82
C ALA A 51 -12.22 -3.33 5.58
N HIS A 52 -13.54 -3.48 5.65
CA HIS A 52 -14.39 -3.95 4.56
C HIS A 52 -14.77 -2.85 3.56
N LEU A 53 -14.46 -1.59 3.84
CA LEU A 53 -14.74 -0.48 2.93
C LEU A 53 -13.72 -0.48 1.80
N SER A 54 -14.16 -0.08 0.63
CA SER A 54 -13.28 0.21 -0.50
C SER A 54 -12.40 1.42 -0.21
N LEU A 55 -11.22 1.50 -0.82
CA LEU A 55 -10.32 2.65 -0.68
C LEU A 55 -11.00 3.97 -1.02
N ARG A 56 -11.90 3.98 -2.02
CA ARG A 56 -12.72 5.17 -2.33
C ARG A 56 -13.55 5.63 -1.12
N GLU A 57 -14.31 4.72 -0.52
CA GLU A 57 -15.18 5.02 0.61
C GLU A 57 -14.36 5.42 1.84
N ALA A 58 -13.25 4.72 2.07
CA ALA A 58 -12.38 4.97 3.19
C ALA A 58 -11.64 6.32 3.08
N ALA A 59 -11.21 6.70 1.87
CA ALA A 59 -10.65 8.01 1.59
C ALA A 59 -11.69 9.12 1.74
N ALA A 60 -12.91 8.92 1.21
CA ALA A 60 -14.01 9.86 1.37
C ALA A 60 -14.40 10.07 2.84
N ALA A 61 -14.45 8.98 3.63
CA ALA A 61 -14.72 9.04 5.07
C ALA A 61 -13.60 9.73 5.87
N ALA A 62 -12.36 9.63 5.41
CA ALA A 62 -11.21 10.33 5.99
C ALA A 62 -11.06 11.78 5.50
N GLY A 63 -11.84 12.21 4.49
CA GLY A 63 -11.67 13.51 3.83
C GLY A 63 -10.39 13.62 2.99
N ALA A 64 -9.82 12.48 2.57
CA ALA A 64 -8.61 12.41 1.75
C ALA A 64 -8.95 12.18 0.27
N SER A 65 -8.11 12.67 -0.64
CA SER A 65 -8.24 12.39 -2.06
C SER A 65 -7.85 10.93 -2.33
N LEU A 66 -8.72 10.18 -3.01
CA LEU A 66 -8.43 8.81 -3.43
C LEU A 66 -7.15 8.74 -4.30
N GLU A 67 -6.94 9.73 -5.16
CA GLU A 67 -5.76 9.80 -6.05
C GLU A 67 -4.45 9.92 -5.25
N ASP A 68 -4.40 10.80 -4.24
CA ASP A 68 -3.23 10.95 -3.37
C ASP A 68 -2.94 9.67 -2.58
N VAL A 69 -3.99 9.04 -2.04
CA VAL A 69 -3.88 7.78 -1.29
C VAL A 69 -3.34 6.66 -2.19
N MET A 70 -3.86 6.55 -3.42
CA MET A 70 -3.40 5.56 -4.40
C MET A 70 -1.97 5.82 -4.87
N HIS A 71 -1.59 7.08 -5.04
CA HIS A 71 -0.23 7.48 -5.41
C HIS A 71 0.79 7.07 -4.33
N ASP A 72 0.54 7.38 -3.05
CA ASP A 72 1.43 6.99 -1.95
C ASP A 72 1.45 5.46 -1.71
N LEU A 73 0.30 4.78 -1.88
CA LEU A 73 0.22 3.30 -1.84
C LEU A 73 1.00 2.64 -2.97
N ALA A 74 1.05 3.26 -4.16
CA ALA A 74 1.87 2.79 -5.26
C ALA A 74 3.35 3.02 -4.99
N ALA A 75 3.72 4.20 -4.45
CA ALA A 75 5.10 4.55 -4.12
C ALA A 75 5.71 3.67 -3.01
N THR A 76 4.90 3.24 -2.04
CA THR A 76 5.36 2.34 -0.96
C THR A 76 5.50 0.88 -1.39
N GLY A 77 4.74 0.44 -2.40
CA GLY A 77 4.84 -0.91 -2.95
C GLY A 77 6.01 -1.14 -3.91
N ASP A 78 6.71 -0.08 -4.32
CA ASP A 78 7.86 -0.14 -5.24
C ASP A 78 9.21 -0.15 -4.51
N ARG A 79 9.22 0.05 -3.18
CA ARG A 79 10.45 0.05 -2.37
C ARG A 79 10.79 -1.38 -1.94
N ALA A 80 11.21 -2.20 -2.90
CA ALA A 80 11.86 -3.49 -2.70
C ALA A 80 13.39 -3.33 -2.67
#